data_AF-A0A2X3BLV2-F1
#
_entry.id   AF-A0A2X3BLV2-F1
#
_cell.length_a   1.000
_cell.length_b   1.000
_cell.length_c   1.000
_cell.angle_alpha   90.00
_cell.angle_beta   90.00
_cell.angle_gamma   90.00
#
_symmetry.space_group_name_H-M   'P 1'
#
loop_
_entity.id
_entity.type
_entity.pdbx_description
1 polymer ?
#
loop_
_entity_poly.entity_id
_entity_poly.type
_entity_poly.pdbx_seq_one_letter_code
_entity_poly.pdbx_strand_id
1 'polypeptide(L)'
;MMEEKISFIGHHGTLYVNSKKIKREGFEESKSGWLGKGIYFFEDDKELARMWANYKKGTYQSKIDVIECNISLEQEKILDIVDPKSVHSKMINEFRENFLKVTLKENKIIKTEDTTLDGKILDMICNRKGYSLVRNSTHTLTESDRKLGIKFSNLKNGIELCVKDKNIIDII
;
A
#
# COMPACT_ATOMS: atom_id res chain seq x y z
N MET A 1 -3.27 14.67 -27.45
CA MET A 1 -1.97 14.78 -26.76
C MET A 1 -1.81 13.51 -25.96
N MET A 2 -0.70 12.78 -26.07
CA MET A 2 -0.45 11.66 -25.16
C MET A 2 -0.21 12.26 -23.77
N GLU A 3 -1.03 11.88 -22.80
CA GLU A 3 -0.83 12.28 -21.41
C GLU A 3 0.50 11.70 -20.91
N GLU A 4 1.30 12.53 -20.25
CA GLU A 4 2.60 12.15 -19.72
C GLU A 4 2.39 11.13 -18.61
N LYS A 5 2.91 9.91 -18.82
CA LYS A 5 2.86 8.85 -17.81
C LYS A 5 4.04 8.97 -16.87
N ILE A 6 3.78 8.75 -15.60
CA ILE A 6 4.80 8.58 -14.56
C ILE A 6 4.97 7.11 -14.28
N SER A 7 6.23 6.72 -14.03
CA SER A 7 6.63 5.35 -13.79
C SER A 7 7.32 5.20 -12.44
N PHE A 8 7.00 4.13 -11.73
CA PHE A 8 7.66 3.73 -10.48
C PHE A 8 8.24 2.32 -10.63
N ILE A 9 9.39 2.06 -10.01
CA ILE A 9 9.88 0.69 -9.84
C ILE A 9 9.38 0.16 -8.51
N GLY A 10 8.48 -0.81 -8.58
CA GLY A 10 7.88 -1.47 -7.42
C GLY A 10 8.46 -2.86 -7.19
N HIS A 11 8.74 -3.18 -5.93
CA HIS A 11 9.21 -4.50 -5.50
C HIS A 11 8.13 -5.23 -4.68
N HIS A 12 7.71 -6.40 -5.16
CA HIS A 12 6.74 -7.26 -4.49
C HIS A 12 7.41 -8.52 -3.96
N GLY A 13 7.65 -8.56 -2.65
CA GLY A 13 8.20 -9.74 -1.97
C GLY A 13 7.12 -10.79 -1.68
N THR A 14 7.36 -12.04 -2.07
CA THR A 14 6.41 -13.14 -1.87
C THR A 14 7.11 -14.50 -1.77
N LEU A 15 6.36 -15.58 -1.59
CA LEU A 15 6.89 -16.94 -1.67
C LEU A 15 7.24 -17.28 -3.13
N TYR A 16 8.30 -18.04 -3.37
CA TYR A 16 8.71 -18.46 -4.71
C TYR A 16 7.58 -19.13 -5.51
N VAL A 17 6.77 -19.99 -4.86
CA VAL A 17 5.60 -20.62 -5.50
C VAL A 17 4.53 -19.60 -5.92
N ASN A 18 4.32 -18.56 -5.11
CA ASN A 18 3.40 -17.47 -5.42
C ASN A 18 3.96 -16.56 -6.52
N SER A 19 5.28 -16.32 -6.53
CA SER A 19 5.93 -15.59 -7.63
C SER A 19 5.71 -16.30 -8.97
N LYS A 20 5.86 -17.63 -9.02
CA LYS A 20 5.56 -18.42 -10.22
C LYS A 20 4.08 -18.35 -10.61
N LYS A 21 3.16 -18.36 -9.65
CA LYS A 21 1.73 -18.17 -9.90
C LYS A 21 1.45 -16.79 -10.48
N ILE A 22 1.97 -15.73 -9.85
CA ILE A 22 1.79 -14.33 -10.28
C ILE A 22 2.30 -14.12 -11.70
N LYS A 23 3.47 -14.67 -12.04
CA LYS A 23 4.02 -14.58 -13.41
C LYS A 23 3.15 -15.28 -14.46
N ARG A 24 2.33 -16.27 -14.07
CA ARG A 24 1.44 -17.02 -14.98
C ARG A 24 0.03 -16.42 -15.05
N GLU A 25 -0.51 -16.00 -13.92
CA GLU A 25 -1.92 -15.67 -13.74
C GLU A 25 -2.18 -14.18 -13.45
N GLY A 26 -1.11 -13.41 -13.19
CA GLY A 26 -1.18 -12.03 -12.73
C GLY A 26 -1.28 -11.93 -11.20
N PHE A 27 -1.28 -10.69 -10.72
CA PHE A 27 -1.41 -10.39 -9.29
C PHE A 27 -2.85 -10.56 -8.79
N GLU A 28 -2.97 -11.01 -7.54
CA GLU A 28 -4.22 -11.00 -6.78
C GLU A 28 -4.19 -9.84 -5.78
N GLU A 29 -5.28 -9.08 -5.68
CA GLU A 29 -5.38 -7.95 -4.76
C GLU A 29 -5.51 -8.41 -3.30
N SER A 30 -4.80 -7.72 -2.41
CA SER A 30 -5.05 -7.84 -0.97
C SER A 30 -6.42 -7.27 -0.61
N LYS A 31 -7.16 -7.98 0.24
CA LYS A 31 -8.49 -7.58 0.73
C LYS A 31 -8.46 -6.46 1.78
N SER A 32 -7.27 -6.14 2.31
CA SER A 32 -7.06 -5.08 3.29
C SER A 32 -5.58 -4.68 3.40
N GLY A 33 -5.32 -3.56 4.06
CA GLY A 33 -3.97 -3.08 4.38
C GLY A 33 -4.01 -1.63 4.85
N TRP A 34 -2.85 -1.09 5.21
CA TRP A 34 -2.71 0.29 5.71
C TRP A 34 -3.19 1.33 4.68
N LEU A 35 -3.01 1.04 3.40
CA LEU A 35 -3.41 1.89 2.28
C LEU A 35 -4.68 1.39 1.57
N GLY A 36 -5.41 0.47 2.22
CA GLY A 36 -6.64 -0.11 1.71
C GLY A 36 -6.42 -1.39 0.88
N LYS A 37 -7.39 -1.73 0.02
CA LYS A 37 -7.33 -2.88 -0.89
C LYS A 37 -6.41 -2.63 -2.07
N GLY A 38 -5.72 -3.64 -2.56
CA GLY A 38 -4.88 -3.51 -3.75
C GLY A 38 -3.64 -4.39 -3.72
N ILE A 39 -2.77 -4.17 -4.71
CA ILE A 39 -1.50 -4.88 -4.87
C ILE A 39 -0.39 -3.99 -4.32
N TYR A 40 0.39 -4.51 -3.38
CA TYR A 40 1.37 -3.73 -2.64
C TYR A 40 2.78 -3.94 -3.19
N PHE A 41 3.51 -2.83 -3.32
CA PHE A 41 4.93 -2.81 -3.70
C PHE A 41 5.70 -1.86 -2.79
N PHE A 42 6.98 -2.12 -2.64
CA PHE A 42 7.93 -1.16 -2.08
C PHE A 42 8.62 -0.41 -3.23
N GLU A 43 8.50 0.92 -3.24
CA GLU A 43 9.11 1.77 -4.27
C GLU A 43 10.63 1.79 -4.08
N ASP A 44 11.37 1.40 -5.13
CA ASP A 44 12.84 1.39 -5.17
C ASP A 44 13.54 0.64 -4.01
N ASP A 45 12.83 -0.23 -3.28
CA ASP A 45 13.37 -0.94 -2.12
C ASP A 45 13.11 -2.46 -2.16
N LYS A 46 14.00 -3.15 -2.85
CA LYS A 46 14.00 -4.62 -2.99
C LYS A 46 14.22 -5.35 -1.66
N GLU A 47 15.02 -4.77 -0.77
CA GLU A 47 15.40 -5.43 0.48
C GLU A 47 14.29 -5.32 1.53
N LEU A 48 13.58 -4.20 1.58
CA LEU A 48 12.39 -4.07 2.42
C LEU A 48 11.28 -5.03 1.96
N ALA A 49 11.10 -5.20 0.64
CA ALA A 49 10.21 -6.21 0.07
C ALA A 49 10.60 -7.64 0.49
N ARG A 50 11.90 -7.97 0.41
CA ARG A 50 12.43 -9.27 0.84
C ARG A 50 12.22 -9.49 2.34
N MET A 51 12.51 -8.49 3.17
CA MET A 51 12.34 -8.54 4.61
C MET A 51 10.87 -8.78 4.98
N TRP A 52 9.95 -8.04 4.37
CA TRP A 52 8.51 -8.23 4.55
C TRP A 52 8.06 -9.65 4.18
N ALA A 53 8.53 -10.17 3.05
CA ALA A 53 8.20 -11.51 2.59
C ALA A 53 8.75 -12.59 3.53
N ASN A 54 10.00 -12.44 4.00
CA ASN A 54 10.59 -13.33 5.00
C ASN A 54 9.77 -13.36 6.29
N TYR A 55 9.30 -12.20 6.75
CA TYR A 55 8.40 -12.14 7.89
C TYR A 55 7.07 -12.87 7.60
N LYS A 56 6.42 -12.57 6.48
CA LYS A 56 5.12 -13.14 6.12
C LYS A 56 5.16 -14.65 5.85
N LYS A 57 6.30 -15.16 5.41
CA LYS A 57 6.57 -16.59 5.27
C LYS A 57 6.45 -17.36 6.59
N GLY A 58 6.68 -16.73 7.74
CA GLY A 58 6.60 -17.43 9.03
C GLY A 58 7.41 -18.74 9.03
N THR A 59 6.76 -19.87 9.31
CA THR A 59 7.39 -21.21 9.36
C THR A 59 7.39 -21.96 8.02
N TYR A 60 6.78 -21.42 6.96
CA TYR A 60 6.72 -22.09 5.66
C TYR A 60 8.13 -22.36 5.15
N GLN A 61 8.44 -23.58 4.71
CA GLN A 61 9.77 -23.92 4.16
C GLN A 61 9.91 -23.58 2.67
N SER A 62 9.32 -22.46 2.22
CA SER A 62 9.46 -21.99 0.83
C SER A 62 10.58 -20.96 0.72
N LYS A 63 11.28 -20.94 -0.42
CA LYS A 63 12.15 -19.81 -0.75
C LYS A 63 11.31 -18.54 -0.92
N ILE A 64 11.90 -17.39 -0.59
CA ILE A 64 11.35 -16.07 -0.91
C ILE A 64 11.82 -15.68 -2.31
N ASP A 65 10.95 -14.99 -3.04
CA ASP A 65 11.27 -14.31 -4.28
C ASP A 65 10.78 -12.86 -4.21
N VAL A 66 11.41 -11.98 -4.97
CA VAL A 66 11.00 -10.57 -5.09
C VAL A 66 10.77 -10.28 -6.56
N ILE A 67 9.54 -9.92 -6.90
CA ILE A 67 9.15 -9.55 -8.26
C ILE A 67 9.36 -8.04 -8.40
N GLU A 68 10.11 -7.65 -9.42
CA GLU A 68 10.29 -6.26 -9.79
C GLU A 68 9.27 -5.90 -10.88
N CYS A 69 8.67 -4.72 -10.77
CA CYS A 69 7.64 -4.28 -11.67
C CYS A 69 7.81 -2.80 -11.99
N ASN A 70 7.57 -2.45 -13.26
CA ASN A 70 7.33 -1.08 -13.67
C ASN A 70 5.82 -0.77 -13.49
N ILE A 71 5.50 0.29 -12.75
CA ILE A 71 4.13 0.73 -12.50
C ILE A 71 3.93 2.07 -13.19
N SER A 72 3.15 2.12 -14.27
CA SER A 72 3.04 3.28 -15.16
C SER A 72 1.62 3.78 -15.38
N LEU A 73 1.37 5.05 -15.04
CA LEU A 73 0.05 5.67 -15.08
C LEU A 73 0.11 7.20 -15.22
N GLU A 74 -1.01 7.82 -15.53
CA GLU A 74 -1.17 9.29 -15.55
C GLU A 74 -1.00 9.89 -14.15
N GLN A 75 -0.38 11.07 -14.05
CA GLN A 75 -0.12 11.76 -12.77
C GLN A 75 -1.40 11.98 -11.95
N GLU A 76 -2.51 12.29 -12.63
CA GLU A 76 -3.82 12.57 -12.03
C GLU A 76 -4.45 11.33 -11.38
N LYS A 77 -3.98 10.13 -11.74
CA LYS A 77 -4.42 8.85 -11.18
C LYS A 77 -3.68 8.46 -9.91
N ILE A 78 -2.69 9.26 -9.49
CA ILE A 78 -1.85 8.99 -8.33
C ILE A 78 -2.36 9.79 -7.12
N LEU A 79 -2.74 9.08 -6.06
CA LEU A 79 -2.99 9.65 -4.75
C LEU A 79 -1.69 9.62 -3.92
N ASP A 80 -0.82 10.61 -4.15
CA ASP A 80 0.45 10.74 -3.42
C ASP A 80 0.30 11.54 -2.12
N ILE A 81 0.54 10.87 -1.00
CA ILE A 81 0.47 11.43 0.36
C ILE A 81 1.77 11.30 1.14
N VAL A 82 2.91 11.12 0.45
CA VAL A 82 4.23 11.09 1.09
C VAL A 82 4.53 12.40 1.80
N ASP A 83 4.21 13.54 1.18
CA ASP A 83 4.35 14.86 1.80
C ASP A 83 3.05 15.26 2.54
N PRO A 84 3.08 15.44 3.87
CA PRO A 84 1.91 15.89 4.64
C PRO A 84 1.42 17.30 4.24
N LYS A 85 2.23 18.10 3.54
CA LYS A 85 1.85 19.44 3.05
C LYS A 85 1.19 19.41 1.66
N SER A 86 1.19 18.25 0.99
CA SER A 86 0.60 18.09 -0.34
C SER A 86 -0.90 18.36 -0.35
N VAL A 87 -1.43 18.68 -1.54
CA VAL A 87 -2.88 18.88 -1.73
C VAL A 87 -3.66 17.60 -1.39
N HIS A 88 -3.13 16.44 -1.77
CA HIS A 88 -3.75 15.14 -1.46
C HIS A 88 -3.79 14.85 0.05
N SER A 89 -2.70 15.10 0.77
CA SER A 89 -2.63 14.91 2.22
C SER A 89 -3.64 15.79 2.96
N LYS A 90 -3.75 17.07 2.57
CA LYS A 90 -4.75 17.99 3.13
C LYS A 90 -6.18 17.53 2.84
N MET A 91 -6.47 17.17 1.58
CA MET A 91 -7.78 16.65 1.18
C MET A 91 -8.18 15.40 1.98
N ILE A 92 -7.28 14.45 2.16
CA ILE A 92 -7.56 13.22 2.93
C ILE A 92 -7.84 13.55 4.40
N ASN A 93 -7.05 14.43 5.01
CA ASN A 93 -7.26 14.81 6.41
C ASN A 93 -8.60 15.53 6.62
N GLU A 94 -8.97 16.43 5.70
CA GLU A 94 -10.29 17.07 5.72
C GLU A 94 -11.43 16.06 5.56
N PHE A 95 -11.30 15.12 4.62
CA PHE A 95 -12.28 14.06 4.43
C PHE A 95 -12.41 13.17 5.68
N ARG A 96 -11.28 12.77 6.26
CA ARG A 96 -11.21 11.95 7.47
C ARG A 96 -11.91 12.65 8.63
N GLU A 97 -11.63 13.93 8.87
CA GLU A 97 -12.29 14.65 9.98
C GLU A 97 -13.78 14.83 9.77
N ASN A 98 -14.23 15.07 8.53
CA ASN A 98 -15.65 15.12 8.24
C ASN A 98 -16.32 13.75 8.44
N PHE A 99 -15.65 12.67 8.03
CA PHE A 99 -16.13 11.30 8.25
C PHE A 99 -16.28 10.99 9.75
N LEU A 100 -15.28 11.34 10.57
CA LEU A 100 -15.33 11.13 12.02
C LEU A 100 -16.43 11.97 12.68
N LYS A 101 -16.59 13.25 12.29
CA LYS A 101 -17.67 14.10 12.79
C LYS A 101 -19.06 13.53 12.50
N VAL A 102 -19.29 12.99 11.31
CA VAL A 102 -20.57 12.34 10.96
C VAL A 102 -20.76 11.06 11.78
N THR A 103 -19.73 10.22 11.88
CA THR A 103 -19.76 8.97 12.64
C THR A 103 -20.09 9.21 14.12
N LEU A 104 -19.48 10.22 14.73
CA LEU A 104 -19.76 10.63 16.11
C LEU A 104 -21.21 11.08 16.29
N LYS A 105 -21.75 11.89 15.36
CA LYS A 105 -23.16 12.32 15.40
C LYS A 105 -24.15 11.15 15.28
N GLU A 106 -23.77 10.11 14.54
CA GLU A 106 -24.59 8.92 14.34
C GLU A 106 -24.47 7.90 15.49
N ASN A 107 -23.73 8.20 16.57
CA ASN A 107 -23.44 7.29 17.69
C ASN A 107 -22.89 5.92 17.24
N LYS A 108 -22.23 5.87 16.08
CA LYS A 108 -21.61 4.65 15.58
C LYS A 108 -20.28 4.44 16.29
N ILE A 109 -20.13 3.29 16.94
CA ILE A 109 -18.89 2.91 17.62
C ILE A 109 -17.87 2.48 16.57
N ILE A 110 -16.81 3.27 16.40
CA ILE A 110 -15.59 2.82 15.72
C ILE A 110 -14.72 2.14 16.79
N LYS A 111 -14.31 0.89 16.54
CA LYS A 111 -13.36 0.20 17.41
C LYS A 111 -12.00 0.88 17.29
N THR A 112 -11.43 1.30 18.43
CA THR A 112 -10.13 1.99 18.51
C THR A 112 -8.96 1.15 18.00
N GLU A 113 -9.13 -0.17 17.94
CA GLU A 113 -8.17 -1.14 17.42
C GLU A 113 -8.25 -1.37 15.89
N ASP A 114 -9.20 -0.72 15.19
CA ASP A 114 -9.32 -0.86 13.74
C ASP A 114 -8.21 -0.08 13.01
N THR A 115 -7.04 -0.71 12.97
CA THR A 115 -5.86 -0.28 12.20
C THR A 115 -6.11 -0.14 10.69
N THR A 116 -7.28 -0.54 10.19
CA THR A 116 -7.64 -0.47 8.76
C THR A 116 -8.52 0.73 8.41
N LEU A 117 -8.90 1.57 9.38
CA LEU A 117 -9.77 2.73 9.13
C LEU A 117 -9.22 3.63 8.02
N ASP A 118 -7.95 4.02 8.12
CA ASP A 118 -7.33 4.90 7.13
C ASP A 118 -7.30 4.24 5.74
N GLY A 119 -7.02 2.93 5.67
CA GLY A 119 -7.11 2.16 4.44
C GLY A 119 -8.53 2.14 3.83
N LYS A 120 -9.57 2.03 4.65
CA LYS A 120 -10.98 2.12 4.19
C LYS A 120 -11.32 3.51 3.68
N ILE A 121 -10.85 4.56 4.35
CA ILE A 121 -11.04 5.95 3.91
C ILE A 121 -10.34 6.16 2.57
N LEU A 122 -9.11 5.67 2.41
CA LEU A 122 -8.38 5.72 1.14
C LEU A 122 -9.12 4.99 0.03
N ASP A 123 -9.66 3.79 0.29
CA ASP A 123 -10.49 3.07 -0.68
C ASP A 123 -11.74 3.87 -1.09
N MET A 124 -12.42 4.51 -0.14
CA MET A 124 -13.57 5.38 -0.44
C MET A 124 -13.18 6.56 -1.34
N ILE A 125 -12.04 7.18 -1.07
CA ILE A 125 -11.53 8.31 -1.86
C ILE A 125 -11.13 7.85 -3.26
N CYS A 126 -10.37 6.75 -3.37
CA CYS A 126 -9.96 6.19 -4.66
C CYS A 126 -11.17 5.86 -5.53
N ASN A 127 -12.17 5.17 -4.98
CA ASN A 127 -13.39 4.80 -5.70
C ASN A 127 -14.21 6.02 -6.17
N ARG A 128 -14.24 7.10 -5.38
CA ARG A 128 -15.01 8.31 -5.72
C ARG A 128 -14.29 9.22 -6.70
N LYS A 129 -12.96 9.27 -6.64
CA LYS A 129 -12.13 10.20 -7.42
C LYS A 129 -11.44 9.54 -8.60
N GLY A 130 -11.46 8.21 -8.69
CA GLY A 130 -10.85 7.46 -9.78
C GLY A 130 -9.32 7.38 -9.71
N TYR A 131 -8.76 7.33 -8.49
CA TYR A 131 -7.33 7.08 -8.30
C TYR A 131 -7.00 5.60 -8.47
N SER A 132 -5.92 5.30 -9.19
CA SER A 132 -5.46 3.93 -9.49
C SER A 132 -4.26 3.51 -8.66
N LEU A 133 -3.63 4.43 -7.92
CA LEU A 133 -2.48 4.18 -7.07
C LEU A 133 -2.52 5.08 -5.83
N VAL A 134 -2.25 4.51 -4.66
CA VAL A 134 -1.91 5.28 -3.44
C VAL A 134 -0.43 5.13 -3.16
N ARG A 135 0.28 6.25 -2.99
CA ARG A 135 1.71 6.30 -2.66
C ARG A 135 1.90 6.97 -1.30
N ASN A 136 2.54 6.29 -0.36
CA ASN A 136 2.73 6.81 1.01
C ASN A 136 3.97 6.24 1.70
N SER A 137 4.56 7.02 2.60
CA SER A 137 5.64 6.58 3.47
C SER A 137 5.10 5.76 4.64
N THR A 138 5.57 4.53 4.78
CA THR A 138 5.14 3.62 5.84
C THR A 138 6.32 3.15 6.69
N HIS A 139 6.00 2.44 7.78
CA HIS A 139 7.01 1.76 8.56
C HIS A 139 6.76 0.26 8.51
N THR A 140 7.62 -0.44 7.78
CA THR A 140 7.64 -1.91 7.76
C THR A 140 8.49 -2.38 8.94
N LEU A 141 7.83 -2.97 9.93
CA LEU A 141 8.49 -3.47 11.15
C LEU A 141 9.63 -4.44 10.80
N THR A 142 10.80 -4.19 11.39
CA THR A 142 11.99 -5.02 11.29
C THR A 142 11.83 -6.30 12.12
N GLU A 143 12.78 -7.23 11.99
CA GLU A 143 12.82 -8.42 12.84
C GLU A 143 12.94 -8.05 14.34
N SER A 144 13.78 -7.06 14.66
CA SER A 144 13.97 -6.57 16.03
C SER A 144 12.69 -5.96 16.59
N ASP A 145 11.99 -5.14 15.80
CA ASP A 145 10.71 -4.56 16.21
C ASP A 145 9.72 -5.66 16.62
N ARG A 146 9.63 -6.70 15.79
CA ARG A 146 8.71 -7.82 15.99
C ARG A 146 9.08 -8.65 17.21
N LYS A 147 10.37 -8.93 17.42
CA LYS A 147 10.88 -9.66 18.61
C LYS A 147 10.58 -8.91 19.90
N LEU A 148 10.67 -7.59 19.89
CA LEU A 148 10.36 -6.73 21.04
C LEU A 148 8.86 -6.42 21.17
N GLY A 149 8.02 -6.94 20.27
CA GLY A 149 6.58 -6.72 20.29
C GLY A 149 6.13 -5.31 19.89
N ILE A 150 7.01 -4.51 19.27
CA ILE A 150 6.69 -3.18 18.74
C ILE A 150 5.60 -3.34 17.67
N LYS A 151 4.53 -2.54 17.80
CA LYS A 151 3.36 -2.61 16.92
C LYS A 151 3.35 -1.52 15.84
N PHE A 152 4.02 -0.40 16.10
CA PHE A 152 4.08 0.72 15.17
C PHE A 152 5.34 1.56 15.43
N SER A 153 5.73 2.33 14.41
CA SER A 153 6.75 3.38 14.53
C SER A 153 6.35 4.58 13.67
N ASN A 154 6.60 5.77 14.20
CA ASN A 154 6.42 7.03 13.46
C ASN A 154 7.60 7.31 12.52
N LEU A 155 8.75 6.64 12.71
CA LEU A 155 9.91 6.77 11.85
C LEU A 155 9.71 5.90 10.61
N LYS A 156 9.32 6.51 9.50
CA LYS A 156 9.09 5.80 8.23
C LYS A 156 10.41 5.24 7.70
N ASN A 157 10.39 4.04 7.13
CA ASN A 157 11.58 3.35 6.62
C ASN A 157 11.41 2.88 5.17
N GLY A 158 10.33 3.27 4.49
CA GLY A 158 10.13 3.00 3.07
C GLY A 158 8.89 3.71 2.54
N ILE A 159 8.72 3.66 1.21
CA ILE A 159 7.52 4.11 0.52
C ILE A 159 6.80 2.89 -0.04
N GLU A 160 5.52 2.77 0.26
CA GLU A 160 4.66 1.72 -0.28
C GLU A 160 3.75 2.29 -1.38
N LEU A 161 3.60 1.49 -2.43
CA LEU A 161 2.67 1.69 -3.53
C LEU A 161 1.53 0.69 -3.37
N CYS A 162 0.30 1.17 -3.19
CA CYS A 162 -0.90 0.36 -3.19
C CYS A 162 -1.65 0.57 -4.51
N VAL A 163 -1.40 -0.33 -5.45
CA VAL A 163 -1.98 -0.30 -6.80
C VAL A 163 -3.41 -0.84 -6.75
N LYS A 164 -4.36 -0.04 -7.26
CA LYS A 164 -5.80 -0.35 -7.32
C LYS A 164 -6.23 -0.93 -8.66
N ASP A 165 -5.48 -0.65 -9.72
CA ASP A 165 -5.72 -1.17 -11.07
C ASP A 165 -4.54 -2.06 -11.50
N LYS A 166 -4.76 -3.35 -11.71
CA LYS A 166 -3.67 -4.25 -12.12
C LYS A 166 -3.14 -3.99 -13.54
N ASN A 167 -3.86 -3.25 -14.37
CA ASN A 167 -3.47 -3.01 -15.77
C ASN A 167 -2.34 -1.99 -15.92
N ILE A 168 -1.95 -1.33 -14.82
CA ILE A 168 -0.81 -0.39 -14.81
C ILE A 168 0.50 -1.05 -14.34
N ILE A 169 0.53 -2.37 -14.18
CA ILE A 169 1.67 -3.14 -13.65
C ILE A 169 2.28 -3.99 -14.76
N ASP A 170 3.56 -3.74 -15.04
CA ASP A 170 4.38 -4.55 -15.95
C ASP A 170 5.51 -5.24 -15.16
N ILE A 171 5.57 -6.57 -15.19
CA ILE A 171 6.69 -7.32 -14.59
C ILE A 171 7.92 -7.18 -15.49
N ILE A 172 9.07 -6.85 -14.90
CA ILE A 172 10.36 -6.68 -15.61
C ILE A 172 11.41 -7.69 -15.19
#